data_AF-A0A6L7MWA7-F1
#
_entry.id   AF-A0A6L7MWA7-F1
#
_cell.length_a   1.000
_cell.length_b   1.000
_cell.length_c   1.000
_cell.angle_alpha   90.00
_cell.angle_beta   90.00
_cell.angle_gamma   90.00
#
_symmetry.space_group_name_H-M   'P 1'
#
loop_
_entity.id
_entity.type
_entity.pdbx_description
1 polymer ?
#
loop_
_entity_poly.entity_id
_entity_poly.type
_entity_poly.pdbx_seq_one_letter_code
_entity_poly.pdbx_strand_id
1 'polypeptide(L)'
;MSQRSESVIQTDWAGCPAVERTPGKVSGAWVFAGTRIPLYALYENLAGGATVAEFVEWFPGVDEAQVRDVLEHEAKELRKALVR
;
A
#
# COMPACT_ATOMS: atom_id res chain seq x y z
N MET A 1 -33.47 1.88 -6.29
CA MET A 1 -32.11 1.34 -6.49
C MET A 1 -31.39 1.43 -5.15
N SER A 2 -31.41 0.36 -4.38
CA SER A 2 -30.77 0.32 -3.05
C SER A 2 -29.26 0.25 -3.27
N GLN A 3 -28.57 1.35 -2.99
CA GLN A 3 -27.12 1.34 -2.79
C GLN A 3 -26.89 0.58 -1.48
N ARG A 4 -26.74 -0.75 -1.56
CA ARG A 4 -26.01 -1.48 -0.52
C ARG A 4 -24.63 -0.85 -0.50
N SER A 5 -24.30 -0.09 0.55
CA SER A 5 -22.93 0.36 0.71
C SER A 5 -22.10 -0.90 0.90
N GLU A 6 -21.35 -1.29 -0.14
CA GLU A 6 -20.19 -2.15 0.08
C GLU A 6 -19.35 -1.43 1.12
N SER A 7 -19.14 -2.07 2.27
CA SER A 7 -18.17 -1.60 3.25
C SER A 7 -16.81 -1.81 2.60
N VAL A 8 -16.37 -0.84 1.80
CA VAL A 8 -15.00 -0.78 1.29
C VAL A 8 -14.12 -0.71 2.54
N ILE A 9 -13.33 -1.76 2.78
CA ILE A 9 -12.28 -1.71 3.80
C ILE A 9 -11.26 -0.70 3.28
N GLN A 10 -11.38 0.55 3.71
CA GLN A 10 -10.37 1.56 3.46
C GLN A 10 -9.27 1.34 4.50
N THR A 11 -8.14 0.73 4.11
CA THR A 11 -6.99 0.59 5.00
C THR A 11 -6.54 1.98 5.47
N ASP A 12 -6.50 2.17 6.79
CA ASP A 12 -5.91 3.36 7.38
C ASP A 12 -4.39 3.22 7.39
N TRP A 13 -3.75 3.91 6.46
CA TRP A 13 -2.30 3.94 6.31
C TRP A 13 -1.61 4.96 7.23
N ALA A 14 -2.35 5.77 7.99
CA ALA A 14 -1.77 6.79 8.86
C ALA A 14 -0.83 6.20 9.94
N GLY A 15 -0.98 4.91 10.27
CA GLY A 15 -0.11 4.19 11.20
C GLY A 15 1.12 3.51 10.59
N CYS A 16 1.35 3.62 9.28
CA CYS A 16 2.46 2.96 8.58
C CYS A 16 3.49 4.02 8.12
N PRO A 17 4.69 4.08 8.74
CA PRO A 17 5.71 5.09 8.39
C PRO A 17 6.36 4.85 7.02
N ALA A 18 6.20 3.66 6.44
CA ALA A 18 6.71 3.32 5.13
C ALA A 18 5.97 4.01 3.98
N VAL A 19 4.85 4.68 4.26
CA VAL A 19 4.03 5.37 3.26
C VAL A 19 3.70 6.80 3.69
N GLU A 20 3.49 7.64 2.70
CA GLU A 20 3.03 9.01 2.90
C GLU A 20 1.94 9.37 1.90
N ARG A 21 1.17 10.40 2.23
CA ARG A 21 0.14 10.95 1.35
C ARG A 21 0.17 12.47 1.43
N THR A 22 0.27 13.11 0.29
CA THR A 22 0.19 14.58 0.16
C THR A 22 -0.77 14.91 -0.97
N PRO A 23 -1.76 15.81 -0.79
CA PRO A 23 -2.76 16.10 -1.83
C PRO A 23 -2.17 16.44 -3.21
N GLY A 24 -1.04 17.14 -3.26
CA GLY A 24 -0.36 17.51 -4.52
C GLY A 24 0.61 16.46 -5.08
N LYS A 25 0.80 15.31 -4.42
CA LYS A 25 1.76 14.28 -4.82
C LYS A 25 1.00 13.09 -5.40
N VAL A 26 1.27 12.76 -6.67
CA VAL A 26 0.64 11.65 -7.40
C VAL A 26 -0.89 11.65 -7.24
N SER A 27 -1.52 12.81 -7.46
CA SER A 27 -2.97 13.02 -7.33
C SER A 27 -3.55 12.63 -5.96
N GLY A 28 -2.74 12.70 -4.89
CA GLY A 28 -3.15 12.32 -3.55
C GLY A 28 -3.22 10.81 -3.34
N ALA A 29 -2.52 10.00 -4.12
CA ALA A 29 -2.33 8.58 -3.83
C ALA A 29 -1.42 8.38 -2.60
N TRP A 30 -1.58 7.24 -1.93
CA TRP A 30 -0.55 6.74 -1.02
C TRP A 30 0.66 6.30 -1.82
N VAL A 31 1.83 6.77 -1.41
CA VAL A 31 3.11 6.46 -2.03
C VAL A 31 4.08 5.95 -0.97
N PHE A 32 5.11 5.21 -1.38
CA PHE A 32 6.21 4.89 -0.49
C PHE A 32 6.89 6.19 -0.02
N ALA A 33 7.16 6.27 1.29
CA ALA A 33 7.73 7.45 1.93
C ALA A 33 9.04 7.86 1.24
N GLY A 34 9.19 9.16 0.97
CA GLY A 34 10.33 9.69 0.24
C GLY A 34 10.32 9.47 -1.29
N THR A 35 9.36 8.73 -1.83
CA THR A 35 9.30 8.41 -3.27
C THR A 35 8.03 8.97 -3.94
N ARG A 36 7.92 8.90 -5.26
CA ARG A 36 6.64 9.10 -5.98
C ARG A 36 6.02 7.77 -6.43
N ILE A 37 6.47 6.65 -5.90
CA ILE A 37 6.03 5.31 -6.30
C ILE A 37 4.74 4.99 -5.54
N PRO A 38 3.62 4.82 -6.24
CA PRO A 38 2.33 4.60 -5.60
C PRO A 38 2.20 3.19 -5.04
N LEU A 39 1.41 3.04 -3.97
CA LEU A 39 1.25 1.77 -3.30
C LEU A 39 0.55 0.71 -4.17
N TYR A 40 -0.37 1.14 -5.05
CA TYR A 40 -1.03 0.22 -5.98
C TYR A 40 -0.04 -0.46 -6.93
N ALA A 41 1.08 0.20 -7.27
CA ALA A 41 2.10 -0.41 -8.13
C ALA A 41 2.73 -1.64 -7.48
N LEU A 42 2.92 -1.65 -6.15
CA LEU A 42 3.40 -2.85 -5.44
C LEU A 42 2.44 -4.02 -5.70
N TYR A 43 1.16 -3.84 -5.39
CA TYR A 43 0.18 -4.92 -5.49
C TYR A 43 -0.06 -5.38 -6.93
N GLU A 44 -0.07 -4.46 -7.90
CA GLU A 44 -0.17 -4.81 -9.33
C GLU A 44 1.03 -5.65 -9.79
N ASN A 45 2.26 -5.30 -9.37
CA ASN A 45 3.46 -6.07 -9.73
C ASN A 45 3.48 -7.44 -9.05
N LEU A 46 3.11 -7.51 -7.75
CA LEU A 46 2.99 -8.78 -7.04
C LEU A 46 1.92 -9.68 -7.67
N ALA A 47 0.77 -9.12 -8.06
CA ALA A 47 -0.28 -9.84 -8.79
C ALA A 47 0.18 -10.32 -10.17
N GLY A 48 1.10 -9.58 -10.81
CA GLY A 48 1.79 -9.99 -12.04
C GLY A 48 2.86 -11.08 -11.84
N GLY A 49 3.10 -11.52 -10.61
CA GLY A 49 4.07 -12.56 -10.28
C GLY A 49 5.47 -12.07 -9.91
N ALA A 50 5.67 -10.75 -9.79
CA ALA A 50 6.94 -10.21 -9.32
C ALA A 50 7.19 -10.60 -7.85
N THR A 51 8.46 -10.77 -7.52
CA THR A 51 8.94 -10.86 -6.15
C THR A 51 9.18 -9.46 -5.57
N VAL A 52 9.30 -9.39 -4.23
CA VAL A 52 9.68 -8.12 -3.56
C VAL A 52 11.06 -7.64 -4.01
N ALA A 53 12.00 -8.56 -4.22
CA ALA A 53 13.36 -8.23 -4.66
C ALA A 53 13.36 -7.58 -6.06
N GLU A 54 12.61 -8.15 -7.00
CA GLU A 54 12.44 -7.58 -8.35
C GLU A 54 11.77 -6.20 -8.31
N PHE A 55 10.75 -6.03 -7.46
CA PHE A 55 10.08 -4.73 -7.32
C PHE A 55 11.05 -3.63 -6.84
N VAL A 56 11.86 -3.92 -5.81
CA VAL A 56 12.87 -2.98 -5.29
C VAL A 56 13.95 -2.68 -6.33
N GLU A 57 14.33 -3.66 -7.14
CA GLU A 57 15.27 -3.46 -8.25
C GLU A 57 14.71 -2.49 -9.31
N TRP A 58 13.42 -2.62 -9.67
CA TRP A 58 12.78 -1.76 -10.67
C TRP A 58 12.47 -0.35 -10.17
N PHE A 59 12.28 -0.18 -8.86
CA PHE A 59 11.92 1.10 -8.24
C PHE A 59 12.98 1.56 -7.24
N PRO A 60 14.17 1.98 -7.72
CA PRO A 60 15.23 2.48 -6.86
C PRO A 60 14.73 3.69 -6.06
N GLY A 61 14.85 3.59 -4.73
CA GLY A 61 14.30 4.54 -3.77
C GLY A 61 13.19 3.97 -2.90
N VAL A 62 12.64 2.81 -3.25
CA VAL A 62 11.84 1.98 -2.33
C VAL A 62 12.75 0.95 -1.70
N ASP A 63 12.83 0.92 -0.37
CA ASP A 63 13.61 -0.09 0.35
C ASP A 63 12.78 -1.35 0.60
N GLU A 64 13.43 -2.53 0.63
CA GLU A 64 12.76 -3.80 0.94
C GLU A 64 12.05 -3.77 2.31
N ALA A 65 12.65 -3.07 3.28
CA ALA A 65 12.04 -2.85 4.59
C ALA A 65 10.71 -2.08 4.49
N GLN A 66 10.64 -1.05 3.63
CA GLN A 66 9.38 -0.32 3.41
C GLN A 66 8.31 -1.22 2.78
N VAL A 67 8.67 -2.07 1.82
CA VAL A 67 7.74 -3.04 1.22
C VAL A 67 7.21 -4.01 2.28
N ARG A 68 8.09 -4.51 3.16
CA ARG A 68 7.70 -5.41 4.24
C ARG A 68 6.75 -4.74 5.23
N ASP A 69 7.08 -3.53 5.67
CA ASP A 69 6.24 -2.75 6.60
C ASP A 69 4.83 -2.51 6.03
N VAL A 70 4.72 -2.25 4.72
CA VAL A 70 3.44 -2.10 4.02
C VAL A 70 2.63 -3.40 4.06
N LEU A 71 3.25 -4.52 3.70
CA LEU A 71 2.58 -5.84 3.66
C LEU A 71 2.15 -6.30 5.07
N GLU A 72 3.00 -6.08 6.08
CA GLU A 72 2.69 -6.41 7.47
C GLU A 72 1.56 -5.53 8.03
N HIS A 73 1.57 -4.23 7.71
CA HIS A 73 0.50 -3.31 8.11
C HIS A 73 -0.85 -3.72 7.51
N GLU A 74 -0.90 -3.99 6.21
CA GLU A 74 -2.11 -4.47 5.54
C GLU A 74 -2.62 -5.78 6.16
N ALA A 75 -1.73 -6.76 6.37
CA ALA A 75 -2.11 -8.03 7.00
C ALA A 75 -2.65 -7.85 8.43
N LYS A 76 -2.09 -6.90 9.19
CA LYS A 76 -2.56 -6.52 10.52
C LYS A 76 -3.94 -5.86 10.48
N GLU A 77 -4.18 -4.93 9.57
CA GLU A 77 -5.48 -4.27 9.42
C GLU A 77 -6.57 -5.24 8.95
N LEU A 78 -6.25 -6.13 8.00
CA LEU A 78 -7.15 -7.19 7.58
C LEU A 78 -7.50 -8.13 8.74
N ARG A 79 -6.52 -8.54 9.56
CA ARG A 79 -6.76 -9.35 10.75
C ARG A 79 -7.68 -8.64 11.74
N LYS A 80 -7.48 -7.34 11.98
CA LYS A 80 -8.35 -6.53 12.84
C LYS A 80 -9.76 -6.40 12.28
N ALA A 81 -9.94 -6.41 10.96
CA ALA A 81 -11.26 -6.33 10.34
C ALA A 81 -12.03 -7.65 10.40
N LEU A 82 -11.32 -8.79 10.32
CA LEU A 82 -11.92 -10.13 10.29
C LEU A 82 -12.26 -10.73 11.66
N VAL A 83 -11.70 -10.19 12.75
CA VAL A 83 -11.91 -10.68 14.13
C VAL A 83 -12.85 -9.74 14.92
N ARG A 84 -13.57 -8.87 14.23
CA ARG A 84 -14.63 -8.01 14.80
C ARG A 84 -16.00 -8.67 14.73
#